data_AF-A0A1Z2SEB7-F1
#
_entry.id   AF-A0A1Z2SEB7-F1
#
_cell.length_a   1.000
_cell.length_b   1.000
_cell.length_c   1.000
_cell.angle_alpha   90.00
_cell.angle_beta   90.00
_cell.angle_gamma   90.00
#
_symmetry.space_group_name_H-M   'P 1'
#
loop_
_entity.id
_entity.type
_entity.pdbx_description
1 polymer ?
#
loop_
_entity_poly.entity_id
_entity_poly.type
_entity_poly.pdbx_seq_one_letter_code
_entity_poly.pdbx_strand_id
1 'polypeptide(L)'
;MKANHAETPESSNAADKLKWLIAIVLLAAAVVGNSFYGETVSVVIRSAGVIVLIAAALGIAAITVKGKEAVSFAREARMEIRKVIWPTRQETVQTTLIVLAVCVVMALALWGIDGIMVRLVAFATGV
;
A
#
# COMPACT_ATOMS: atom_id res chain seq x y z
N MET A 1 35.19 -8.81 38.11
CA MET A 1 35.37 -7.45 38.69
C MET A 1 34.59 -6.46 37.84
N LYS A 2 33.47 -5.96 38.39
CA LYS A 2 32.69 -4.76 37.99
C LYS A 2 31.96 -4.85 36.63
N ALA A 3 30.69 -5.26 36.60
CA ALA A 3 29.46 -4.51 36.95
C ALA A 3 28.94 -3.65 35.79
N ASN A 4 27.63 -3.82 35.54
CA ASN A 4 26.67 -2.88 34.95
C ASN A 4 26.05 -3.31 33.61
N HIS A 5 25.14 -4.29 33.70
CA HIS A 5 23.87 -4.15 32.98
C HIS A 5 23.12 -2.98 33.65
N ALA A 6 23.48 -1.76 33.26
CA ALA A 6 22.71 -0.57 33.58
C ALA A 6 21.51 -0.56 32.63
N GLU A 7 20.34 -0.68 33.23
CA GLU A 7 19.02 -0.51 32.64
C GLU A 7 19.04 0.66 31.64
N THR A 8 18.90 0.36 30.34
CA THR A 8 18.65 1.41 29.34
C THR A 8 17.28 2.00 29.64
N PRO A 9 17.17 3.30 29.94
CA PRO A 9 15.96 3.89 30.47
C PRO A 9 14.82 3.77 29.44
N GLU A 10 13.67 3.30 29.93
CA GLU A 10 12.31 3.25 29.37
C GLU A 10 11.80 4.57 28.72
N SER A 11 12.63 5.59 28.57
CA SER A 11 12.26 6.94 28.12
C SER A 11 12.06 7.04 26.60
N SER A 12 12.76 6.22 25.79
CA SER A 12 12.60 6.25 24.33
C SER A 12 11.30 5.59 23.85
N ASN A 13 10.83 4.55 24.54
CA ASN A 13 9.60 3.83 24.17
C ASN A 13 8.33 4.55 24.64
N ALA A 14 8.34 5.15 25.82
CA ALA A 14 7.18 5.84 26.37
C ALA A 14 6.81 7.10 25.55
N ALA A 15 7.81 7.91 25.16
CA ALA A 15 7.59 9.11 24.37
C ALA A 15 7.06 8.79 22.96
N ASP A 16 7.54 7.72 22.34
CA ASP A 16 7.06 7.32 21.02
C ASP A 16 5.69 6.62 21.08
N LYS A 17 5.42 5.82 22.11
CA LYS A 17 4.05 5.31 22.38
C LYS A 17 3.06 6.45 22.59
N LEU A 18 3.46 7.52 23.30
CA LEU A 18 2.63 8.70 23.50
C LEU A 18 2.35 9.44 22.18
N LYS A 19 3.36 9.62 21.31
CA LYS A 19 3.15 10.23 19.98
C LYS A 19 2.23 9.39 19.10
N TRP A 20 2.35 8.06 19.15
CA TRP A 20 1.44 7.16 18.44
C TRP A 20 0.01 7.24 18.98
N LEU A 21 -0.16 7.31 20.30
CA LEU A 21 -1.47 7.50 20.92
C LEU A 21 -2.09 8.84 20.48
N ILE A 22 -1.32 9.93 20.48
CA ILE A 22 -1.78 11.25 20.00
C ILE A 22 -2.17 11.20 18.52
N ALA A 23 -1.39 10.53 17.67
CA ALA A 23 -1.71 10.38 16.25
C ALA A 23 -3.02 9.59 16.03
N ILE A 24 -3.23 8.50 16.76
CA ILE A 24 -4.46 7.70 16.70
C ILE A 24 -5.66 8.52 17.18
N VAL A 25 -5.51 9.28 18.27
CA VAL A 25 -6.58 10.15 18.79
C VAL A 25 -6.94 11.25 17.78
N LEU A 26 -5.94 11.86 17.11
CA LEU A 26 -6.19 12.85 16.07
C LEU A 26 -6.92 12.26 14.85
N LEU A 27 -6.55 11.06 14.42
CA LEU A 27 -7.24 10.37 13.32
C LEU A 27 -8.66 9.97 13.71
N ALA A 28 -8.87 9.46 14.93
CA ALA A 28 -10.20 9.16 15.45
C ALA A 28 -11.06 10.44 15.52
N ALA A 29 -10.50 11.55 16.00
CA ALA A 29 -11.18 12.84 16.02
C ALA A 29 -11.52 13.35 14.60
N ALA A 30 -10.68 13.10 13.59
CA ALA A 30 -10.98 13.44 12.21
C ALA A 30 -12.16 12.62 11.64
N VAL A 31 -12.20 11.31 11.91
CA VAL A 31 -13.30 10.42 11.47
C VAL A 31 -14.61 10.77 12.18
N VAL A 32 -14.55 10.91 13.50
CA VAL A 32 -15.71 11.23 14.35
C VAL A 32 -16.23 12.63 14.05
N GLY A 33 -15.34 13.62 13.91
CA GLY A 33 -15.72 14.96 13.47
C GLY A 33 -16.40 14.93 12.10
N ASN A 34 -15.88 14.16 11.15
CA ASN A 34 -16.51 14.02 9.84
C ASN A 34 -17.90 13.38 9.89
N SER A 35 -18.16 12.44 10.82
CA SER A 35 -19.47 11.80 10.98
C SER A 35 -20.50 12.68 11.71
N PHE A 36 -20.10 13.42 12.74
CA PHE A 36 -21.03 14.27 13.50
C PHE A 36 -21.40 15.57 12.77
N TYR A 37 -20.48 16.17 12.02
CA TYR A 37 -20.73 17.39 11.23
C TYR A 37 -21.22 17.09 9.80
N GLY A 38 -21.74 15.87 9.57
CA GLY A 38 -22.15 15.38 8.25
C GLY A 38 -23.35 16.11 7.63
N GLU A 39 -24.23 16.70 8.45
CA GLU A 39 -25.49 17.31 7.98
C GLU A 39 -25.53 18.84 8.09
N THR A 40 -24.62 19.47 8.85
CA THR A 40 -24.71 20.90 9.22
C THR A 40 -23.72 21.85 8.54
N VAL A 41 -22.67 21.33 7.87
CA VAL A 41 -21.58 22.16 7.31
C VAL A 41 -21.29 21.84 5.84
N SER A 42 -20.95 22.86 5.05
CA SER A 42 -20.54 22.74 3.63
C SER A 42 -19.37 21.76 3.43
N VAL A 43 -19.50 20.90 2.41
CA VAL A 43 -18.56 19.80 2.08
C VAL A 43 -17.10 20.27 1.93
N VAL A 44 -16.89 21.51 1.48
CA VAL A 44 -15.55 22.09 1.25
C VAL A 44 -14.80 22.34 2.57
N ILE A 45 -15.48 22.88 3.59
CA ILE A 45 -14.86 23.20 4.89
C ILE A 45 -14.52 21.90 5.64
N ARG A 46 -15.37 20.88 5.52
CA ARG A 46 -15.16 19.56 6.12
C ARG A 46 -13.94 18.85 5.55
N SER A 47 -13.84 18.78 4.22
CA SER A 47 -12.71 18.14 3.55
C SER A 47 -11.40 18.85 3.85
N ALA A 48 -11.38 20.19 3.88
CA ALA A 48 -10.22 20.97 4.30
C ALA A 48 -9.81 20.66 5.75
N GLY A 49 -10.74 20.62 6.70
CA GLY A 49 -10.45 20.29 8.10
C GLY A 49 -9.89 18.88 8.29
N VAL A 50 -10.45 17.89 7.58
CA VAL A 50 -9.94 16.51 7.59
C VAL A 50 -8.53 16.43 7.02
N ILE A 51 -8.24 17.13 5.91
CA ILE A 51 -6.90 17.19 5.32
C ILE A 51 -5.90 17.77 6.32
N VAL A 52 -6.25 18.85 7.03
CA VAL A 52 -5.38 19.47 8.05
C VAL A 52 -5.11 18.52 9.21
N LEU A 53 -6.12 17.82 9.72
CA LEU A 53 -5.96 16.85 10.80
C LEU A 53 -5.11 15.64 10.38
N ILE A 54 -5.30 15.13 9.17
CA ILE A 54 -4.48 14.06 8.61
C ILE A 54 -3.04 14.54 8.43
N ALA A 55 -2.82 15.74 7.90
CA ALA A 55 -1.49 16.31 7.75
C ALA A 55 -0.77 16.48 9.10
N ALA A 56 -1.48 16.92 10.14
CA ALA A 56 -0.94 17.02 11.50
C ALA A 56 -0.60 15.64 12.07
N ALA A 57 -1.46 14.63 11.90
CA ALA A 57 -1.20 13.26 12.34
C ALA A 57 0.01 12.64 11.62
N LEU A 58 0.13 12.85 10.30
CA LEU A 58 1.29 12.44 9.52
C LEU A 58 2.57 13.15 9.94
N GLY A 59 2.49 14.45 10.26
CA GLY A 59 3.62 15.22 10.80
C GLY A 59 4.11 14.66 12.13
N ILE A 60 3.19 14.35 13.06
CA ILE A 60 3.53 13.75 14.35
C ILE A 60 4.13 12.35 14.17
N ALA A 61 3.54 11.54 13.28
CA ALA A 61 4.04 10.21 12.95
C ALA A 61 5.46 10.26 12.33
N ALA A 62 5.76 11.23 11.47
CA ALA A 62 7.06 11.40 10.84
C ALA A 62 8.19 11.77 11.83
N ILE A 63 7.86 12.42 12.95
CA ILE A 63 8.83 12.83 13.99
C ILE A 63 9.15 11.68 14.97
N THR A 64 8.40 10.56 14.94
CA THR A 64 8.68 9.35 15.75
C THR A 64 9.95 8.64 15.28
N VAL A 65 10.56 7.79 16.13
CA VAL A 65 11.75 7.00 15.74
C VAL A 65 11.44 6.12 14.52
N LYS A 66 10.27 5.49 14.48
CA LYS A 66 9.80 4.71 13.33
C LYS A 66 9.57 5.55 12.07
N GLY A 67 9.11 6.80 12.23
CA GLY A 67 8.97 7.76 11.13
C GLY A 67 10.31 8.13 10.51
N LYS A 68 11.34 8.40 11.34
CA LYS A 68 12.70 8.70 10.87
C LYS A 68 13.35 7.50 10.17
N GLU A 69 13.16 6.30 10.70
CA GLU A 69 13.60 5.05 10.04
C GLU A 69 12.94 4.90 8.65
N ALA A 70 11.64 5.13 8.54
CA ALA A 70 10.92 5.06 7.25
C ALA A 70 11.41 6.12 6.25
N VAL A 71 11.74 7.33 6.70
CA VAL A 71 12.30 8.38 5.83
C VAL A 71 13.72 8.01 5.36
N SER A 72 14.56 7.45 6.24
CA SER A 72 15.88 6.93 5.84
C SER A 72 15.74 5.81 4.82
N PHE A 73 14.86 4.85 5.09
CA PHE A 73 14.56 3.75 4.18
C PHE A 73 14.06 4.25 2.82
N ALA A 74 13.17 5.25 2.78
CA ALA A 74 12.71 5.85 1.53
C ALA A 74 13.85 6.52 0.75
N ARG A 75 14.82 7.13 1.44
CA ARG A 75 16.02 7.71 0.82
C ARG A 75 16.92 6.63 0.25
N GLU A 76 17.13 5.53 0.97
CA GLU A 76 17.89 4.36 0.52
C GLU A 76 17.21 3.67 -0.66
N ALA A 77 15.89 3.47 -0.62
CA ALA A 77 15.08 2.92 -1.70
C ALA A 77 15.20 3.76 -2.98
N ARG A 78 15.22 5.10 -2.88
CA ARG A 78 15.48 5.97 -4.04
C ARG A 78 16.86 5.78 -4.64
N MET A 79 17.87 5.50 -3.82
CA MET A 79 19.21 5.18 -4.32
C MET A 79 19.23 3.82 -5.03
N GLU A 80 18.45 2.85 -4.56
CA GLU A 80 18.33 1.53 -5.18
C GLU A 80 17.54 1.58 -6.50
N ILE A 81 16.47 2.38 -6.56
CA ILE A 81 15.71 2.61 -7.80
C ILE A 81 16.61 3.15 -8.92
N ARG A 82 17.65 3.93 -8.58
CA ARG A 82 18.63 4.42 -9.58
C ARG A 82 19.52 3.31 -10.12
N LYS A 83 19.67 2.20 -9.40
CA LYS A 83 20.40 1.00 -9.87
C LYS A 83 19.51 0.10 -10.72
N VAL A 84 18.20 0.32 -10.74
CA VAL A 84 17.28 -0.41 -11.61
C VAL A 84 17.55 0.02 -13.05
N ILE A 85 18.11 -0.92 -13.81
CA ILE A 85 18.32 -0.76 -15.24
C ILE A 85 16.94 -0.95 -15.88
N TRP A 86 16.31 0.16 -16.26
CA TRP A 86 15.02 0.08 -16.95
C TRP A 86 15.24 -0.53 -18.33
N PRO A 87 14.43 -1.53 -18.70
CA PRO A 87 14.61 -2.24 -19.95
C PRO A 87 14.49 -1.29 -21.12
N THR A 88 15.26 -1.54 -22.17
CA THR A 88 15.14 -0.77 -23.40
C THR A 88 13.76 -1.04 -24.05
N ARG A 89 13.30 -0.13 -24.93
CA ARG A 89 12.04 -0.35 -25.67
C ARG A 89 12.06 -1.68 -26.45
N GLN A 90 13.23 -2.09 -26.94
CA GLN A 90 13.40 -3.33 -27.68
C GLN A 90 13.22 -4.57 -26.78
N GLU A 91 13.87 -4.59 -25.61
CA GLU A 91 13.74 -5.67 -24.62
C GLU A 91 12.30 -5.80 -24.09
N THR A 92 11.66 -4.65 -23.85
CA THR A 92 10.26 -4.58 -23.41
C THR A 92 9.32 -5.20 -24.44
N VAL A 93 9.48 -4.84 -25.72
CA VAL A 93 8.65 -5.38 -26.81
C VAL A 93 8.91 -6.86 -27.02
N GLN A 94 10.16 -7.30 -26.97
CA GLN A 94 10.52 -8.72 -27.11
C GLN A 94 9.86 -9.56 -26.01
N THR A 95 9.98 -9.14 -24.75
CA THR A 95 9.38 -9.86 -23.62
C THR A 95 7.85 -9.85 -23.71
N THR A 96 7.26 -8.72 -24.08
CA THR A 96 5.80 -8.60 -24.26
C THR A 96 5.30 -9.52 -25.37
N LEU A 97 6.01 -9.62 -26.50
CA LEU A 97 5.64 -10.52 -27.60
C LEU A 97 5.75 -12.00 -27.20
N ILE A 98 6.77 -12.37 -26.42
CA ILE A 98 6.91 -13.73 -25.89
C ILE A 98 5.72 -14.07 -24.99
N VAL A 99 5.37 -13.19 -24.05
CA VAL A 99 4.21 -13.38 -23.16
C VAL A 99 2.91 -13.46 -23.97
N LEU A 100 2.73 -12.57 -24.94
CA LEU A 100 1.57 -12.56 -25.83
C LEU A 100 1.41 -13.89 -26.57
N ALA A 101 2.52 -14.43 -27.12
CA ALA A 101 2.49 -15.71 -27.82
C ALA A 101 2.04 -16.86 -26.90
N VAL A 102 2.58 -16.92 -25.68
CA VAL A 102 2.18 -17.93 -24.69
C VAL A 102 0.71 -17.76 -24.29
N CYS A 103 0.24 -16.53 -24.09
CA CYS A 103 -1.17 -16.25 -23.79
C CYS A 103 -2.10 -16.70 -24.93
N VAL A 104 -1.72 -16.46 -26.20
CA VAL A 104 -2.52 -16.89 -27.36
C VAL A 104 -2.59 -18.42 -27.44
N VAL A 105 -1.47 -19.11 -27.23
CA VAL A 105 -1.45 -20.59 -27.22
C VAL A 105 -2.37 -21.13 -26.12
N MET A 106 -2.28 -20.58 -24.90
CA MET A 106 -3.14 -20.99 -23.79
C MET A 106 -4.62 -20.71 -24.06
N ALA A 107 -4.93 -19.52 -24.60
CA ALA A 107 -6.29 -19.13 -24.93
C ALA A 107 -6.92 -20.06 -25.99
N LEU A 108 -6.16 -20.41 -27.04
CA LEU A 108 -6.62 -21.35 -28.06
C LEU A 108 -6.78 -22.77 -27.53
N ALA A 109 -5.86 -23.21 -26.66
CA ALA A 109 -5.94 -24.54 -26.04
C ALA A 109 -7.19 -24.67 -25.16
N LEU A 110 -7.44 -23.69 -24.29
CA LEU A 110 -8.66 -23.66 -23.46
C LEU A 110 -9.91 -23.58 -24.34
N TRP A 111 -9.96 -22.63 -25.28
CA TRP A 111 -11.10 -22.48 -26.20
C TRP A 111 -11.42 -23.78 -26.96
N GLY A 112 -10.40 -24.52 -27.40
CA GLY A 112 -10.57 -25.81 -28.06
C GLY A 112 -11.19 -26.86 -27.13
N ILE A 113 -10.68 -26.98 -25.90
CA ILE A 113 -11.19 -27.94 -24.91
C ILE A 113 -12.62 -27.59 -24.50
N ASP A 114 -12.88 -26.32 -24.17
CA ASP A 114 -14.22 -25.83 -23.82
C ASP A 114 -15.21 -26.05 -24.97
N GLY A 115 -14.80 -25.78 -26.21
CA GLY A 115 -15.62 -25.99 -27.40
C GLY A 115 -15.96 -27.47 -27.64
N ILE A 116 -15.00 -28.38 -27.40
CA ILE A 116 -15.22 -29.83 -27.49
C ILE A 116 -16.15 -30.29 -26.36
N MET A 117 -15.95 -29.81 -25.12
CA MET A 117 -16.81 -30.12 -23.99
C MET A 117 -18.26 -29.71 -24.25
N VAL A 118 -18.52 -28.51 -24.76
CA VAL A 118 -19.88 -28.05 -25.08
C VAL A 118 -20.56 -28.96 -26.10
N ARG A 119 -19.84 -29.37 -27.16
CA ARG A 119 -20.38 -30.27 -28.18
C ARG A 119 -20.64 -31.68 -27.65
N LEU A 120 -19.77 -32.18 -26.77
CA LEU A 120 -19.94 -33.47 -26.10
C LEU A 120 -21.18 -33.46 -25.19
N VAL A 121 -21.36 -32.40 -24.41
CA VAL A 121 -22.52 -32.24 -23.52
C VAL A 121 -23.80 -32.09 -24.34
N ALA A 122 -23.79 -31.29 -25.42
CA ALA A 122 -24.93 -31.17 -26.32
C ALA A 122 -25.34 -32.52 -26.93
N PHE A 123 -24.37 -33.28 -27.46
CA PHE A 123 -24.61 -34.63 -27.99
C PHE A 123 -25.18 -35.59 -26.93
N ALA A 124 -24.65 -35.57 -25.71
CA ALA A 124 -25.11 -36.44 -24.63
C ALA A 124 -26.49 -36.04 -24.08
N THR A 125 -26.82 -34.75 -24.08
CA THR A 125 -28.11 -34.22 -23.56
C THR A 125 -29.20 -34.19 -24.64
N GLY A 126 -28.84 -34.42 -25.91
CA GLY A 126 -29.78 -34.47 -27.04
C GLY A 126 -30.39 -33.13 -27.43
N VAL A 127 -29.77 -32.02 -27.01
CA VAL A 127 -30.10 -30.63 -27.41
C VAL A 127 -29.10 -30.13 -28.45
#